data_AF-A0AAU2WKD9-F1
#
_entry.id   AF-A0AAU2WKD9-F1
#
_cell.length_a   1.000
_cell.length_b   1.000
_cell.length_c   1.000
_cell.angle_alpha   90.00
_cell.angle_beta   90.00
_cell.angle_gamma   90.00
#
_symmetry.space_group_name_H-M   'P 1'
#
loop_
_entity.id
_entity.type
_entity.pdbx_description
1 polymer ?
#
loop_
_entity_poly.entity_id
_entity_poly.type
_entity_poly.pdbx_seq_one_letter_code
_entity_poly.pdbx_strand_id
1 'polypeptide(L)'
;MTPISGRISQSAFDGSRLRVILLLDLYEGAQQQFLDAYEHMRNQVASVPGHLSDQLCQSIENPSQWLITSEWESAPPFLAWVNSEEHVETVRPMHSCVKDTRSMRYSILRETNPAEPVTPAPAAANAVAARVGDGAARHALTFTVKPGSESKVAEILAGYQSPQAQVDDTTRLRRTSLFMHGNRVVRAVEVEGDLLAALRHVARQPEVQAVEEAINPYLEQHRDLSDADSARVFFTRAALPAVHHVVSDVPEPRDLRRHALYYPAKKGRGMDLARLLAEQDATAADDPDNPVYGSTVFQRDDIVVRLIDITGELDSDPVASLGLKGAKKSAELEQLLDGAAIGVEGSLQTERNINRLLSHADMMPITDRSSAGS
;
A
#
# COMPACT_ATOMS: atom_id res chain seq x y z
N MET A 1 -26.53 10.96 -19.78
CA MET A 1 -25.55 9.97 -19.30
C MET A 1 -25.85 9.75 -17.84
N THR A 2 -26.43 8.61 -17.51
CA THR A 2 -26.61 8.16 -16.12
C THR A 2 -25.20 7.96 -15.54
N PRO A 3 -24.84 8.54 -14.38
CA PRO A 3 -23.54 8.25 -13.79
C PRO A 3 -23.51 6.75 -13.50
N ILE A 4 -22.42 6.10 -13.90
CA ILE A 4 -22.13 4.73 -13.50
C ILE A 4 -21.80 4.83 -12.01
N SER A 5 -22.83 4.73 -11.16
CA SER A 5 -22.67 4.52 -9.72
C SER A 5 -22.14 3.10 -9.58
N GLY A 6 -20.82 2.98 -9.52
CA GLY A 6 -20.14 1.71 -9.37
C GLY A 6 -19.17 1.83 -8.22
N ARG A 7 -19.36 0.98 -7.23
CA ARG A 7 -18.48 0.85 -6.08
C ARG A 7 -17.03 0.87 -6.47
N ILE A 8 -16.28 1.79 -5.86
CA ILE A 8 -14.83 1.78 -5.96
C ILE A 8 -14.34 0.68 -5.02
N SER A 9 -13.83 -0.41 -5.58
CA SER A 9 -13.25 -1.51 -4.80
C SER A 9 -11.99 -2.02 -5.48
N GLN A 10 -10.90 -2.00 -4.72
CA GLN A 10 -9.60 -2.53 -5.13
C GLN A 10 -9.12 -3.45 -4.01
N SER A 11 -8.93 -4.73 -4.29
CA SER A 11 -8.45 -5.68 -3.30
C SER A 11 -7.36 -6.58 -3.87
N ALA A 12 -6.32 -6.82 -3.07
CA ALA A 12 -5.30 -7.83 -3.34
C ALA A 12 -5.82 -9.25 -3.00
N PHE A 13 -6.98 -9.37 -2.36
CA PHE A 13 -7.50 -10.63 -1.80
C PHE A 13 -8.62 -11.28 -2.64
N ASP A 14 -8.83 -10.85 -3.87
CA ASP A 14 -9.88 -11.39 -4.74
C ASP A 14 -9.50 -12.72 -5.43
N GLY A 15 -8.30 -13.23 -5.16
CA GLY A 15 -7.79 -14.48 -5.75
C GLY A 15 -7.38 -14.37 -7.22
N SER A 16 -7.38 -13.16 -7.80
CA SER A 16 -6.93 -12.95 -9.18
C SER A 16 -5.44 -13.18 -9.32
N ARG A 17 -5.02 -13.86 -10.41
CA ARG A 17 -3.61 -13.90 -10.80
C ARG A 17 -3.07 -12.49 -10.99
N LEU A 18 -1.84 -12.30 -10.55
CA LEU A 18 -1.15 -11.01 -10.62
C LEU A 18 -0.11 -11.05 -11.74
N ARG A 19 -0.17 -10.03 -12.61
CA ARG A 19 0.89 -9.69 -13.56
C ARG A 19 1.65 -8.48 -13.05
N VAL A 20 2.96 -8.63 -12.88
CA VAL A 20 3.89 -7.53 -12.58
C VAL A 20 4.69 -7.22 -13.83
N ILE A 21 4.79 -5.94 -14.15
CA ILE A 21 5.52 -5.41 -15.30
C ILE A 21 6.61 -4.50 -14.74
N LEU A 22 7.86 -4.84 -14.98
CA LEU A 22 9.02 -4.06 -14.58
C LEU A 22 9.73 -3.54 -15.83
N LEU A 23 9.54 -2.26 -16.11
CA LEU A 23 10.24 -1.56 -17.18
C LEU A 23 11.59 -1.05 -16.66
N LEU A 24 12.63 -1.21 -17.46
CA LEU A 24 14.00 -0.92 -17.09
C LEU A 24 14.68 -0.14 -18.22
N ASP A 25 15.40 0.93 -17.89
CA ASP A 25 16.35 1.60 -18.79
C ASP A 25 17.76 1.32 -18.28
N LEU A 26 18.57 0.61 -19.07
CA LEU A 26 19.92 0.21 -18.66
C LEU A 26 20.97 1.28 -19.01
N TYR A 27 22.02 1.36 -18.20
CA TYR A 27 23.21 2.12 -18.58
C TYR A 27 23.87 1.52 -19.84
N GLU A 28 24.49 2.39 -20.64
CA GLU A 28 25.24 1.96 -21.82
C GLU A 28 26.39 1.03 -21.41
N GLY A 29 26.49 -0.13 -22.07
CA GLY A 29 27.51 -1.14 -21.79
C GLY A 29 27.19 -2.07 -20.61
N ALA A 30 26.12 -1.85 -19.86
CA ALA A 30 25.76 -2.67 -18.69
C ALA A 30 24.99 -3.95 -19.03
N GLN A 31 24.70 -4.23 -20.30
CA GLN A 31 23.78 -5.31 -20.72
C GLN A 31 24.25 -6.69 -20.26
N GLN A 32 25.53 -7.02 -20.42
CA GLN A 32 26.03 -8.34 -20.02
C GLN A 32 26.01 -8.50 -18.49
N GLN A 33 26.44 -7.48 -17.76
CA GLN A 33 26.39 -7.47 -16.30
C GLN A 33 24.95 -7.63 -15.79
N PHE A 34 24.00 -6.97 -16.44
CA PHE A 34 22.58 -7.11 -16.13
C PHE A 34 22.07 -8.53 -16.38
N LEU A 35 22.43 -9.16 -17.52
CA LEU A 35 22.04 -10.54 -17.82
C LEU A 35 22.59 -11.53 -16.78
N ASP A 36 23.85 -11.38 -16.40
CA ASP A 36 24.48 -12.23 -15.39
C ASP A 36 23.78 -12.08 -14.02
N ALA A 37 23.47 -10.83 -13.64
CA ALA A 37 22.71 -10.54 -12.42
C ALA A 37 21.27 -11.11 -12.48
N TYR A 38 20.60 -10.98 -13.62
CA TYR A 38 19.25 -11.50 -13.84
C TYR A 38 19.22 -13.03 -13.77
N GLU A 39 20.21 -13.73 -14.33
CA GLU A 39 20.31 -15.19 -14.25
C GLU A 39 20.45 -15.68 -12.80
N HIS A 40 21.12 -14.92 -11.94
CA HIS A 40 21.13 -15.22 -10.51
C HIS A 40 19.75 -15.00 -9.86
N MET A 41 19.15 -13.82 -10.13
CA MET A 41 17.85 -13.41 -9.59
C MET A 41 16.73 -14.40 -9.96
N ARG A 42 16.61 -14.78 -11.23
CA ARG A 42 15.51 -15.64 -11.73
C ARG A 42 15.48 -17.01 -11.04
N ASN A 43 16.64 -17.55 -10.66
CA ASN A 43 16.72 -18.85 -10.01
C ASN A 43 16.20 -18.79 -8.57
N GLN A 44 16.39 -17.64 -7.91
CA GLN A 44 15.83 -17.41 -6.57
C GLN A 44 14.32 -17.16 -6.65
N VAL A 45 13.88 -16.27 -7.55
CA VAL A 45 12.46 -15.91 -7.71
C VAL A 45 11.60 -17.13 -8.08
N ALA A 46 12.12 -18.02 -8.94
CA ALA A 46 11.42 -19.26 -9.32
C ALA A 46 11.14 -20.22 -8.15
N SER A 47 11.83 -20.06 -7.01
CA SER A 47 11.60 -20.84 -5.80
C SER A 47 10.62 -20.20 -4.81
N VAL A 48 10.19 -18.97 -5.08
CA VAL A 48 9.29 -18.23 -4.20
C VAL A 48 7.87 -18.80 -4.32
N PRO A 49 7.21 -19.16 -3.21
CA PRO A 49 5.84 -19.65 -3.24
C PRO A 49 4.89 -18.68 -3.96
N GLY A 50 4.06 -19.23 -4.83
CA GLY A 50 3.08 -18.47 -5.62
C GLY A 50 3.63 -17.78 -6.87
N HIS A 51 4.94 -17.82 -7.13
CA HIS A 51 5.51 -17.43 -8.42
C HIS A 51 5.11 -18.46 -9.50
N LEU A 52 4.75 -17.99 -10.70
CA LEU A 52 4.35 -18.83 -11.83
C LEU A 52 5.32 -18.75 -13.01
N SER A 53 5.74 -17.55 -13.40
CA SER A 53 6.69 -17.38 -14.52
C SER A 53 7.32 -16.00 -14.56
N ASP A 54 8.51 -15.91 -15.16
CA ASP A 54 9.13 -14.64 -15.56
C ASP A 54 9.50 -14.67 -17.05
N GLN A 55 9.45 -13.51 -17.70
CA GLN A 55 9.97 -13.28 -19.04
C GLN A 55 10.83 -12.02 -19.03
N LEU A 56 12.07 -12.14 -19.49
CA LEU A 56 12.93 -11.00 -19.78
C LEU A 56 12.84 -10.67 -21.26
N CYS A 57 12.59 -9.41 -21.57
CA CYS A 57 12.45 -8.88 -22.91
C CYS A 57 13.34 -7.66 -23.08
N GLN A 58 13.84 -7.47 -24.30
CA GLN A 58 14.53 -6.27 -24.73
C GLN A 58 13.71 -5.63 -25.86
N SER A 59 13.61 -4.30 -25.86
CA SER A 59 12.93 -3.58 -26.93
C SER A 59 13.69 -3.73 -28.25
N ILE A 60 12.94 -3.98 -29.33
CA ILE A 60 13.48 -4.05 -30.69
C ILE A 60 13.74 -2.65 -31.29
N GLU A 61 13.15 -1.61 -30.69
CA GLU A 61 13.24 -0.22 -31.18
C GLU A 61 14.33 0.56 -30.44
N ASN A 62 14.45 0.34 -29.13
CA ASN A 62 15.48 0.96 -28.29
C ASN A 62 16.19 -0.10 -27.43
N PRO A 63 17.41 -0.52 -27.80
CA PRO A 63 18.15 -1.56 -27.07
C PRO A 63 18.49 -1.24 -25.60
N SER A 64 18.37 0.02 -25.15
CA SER A 64 18.53 0.38 -23.73
C SER A 64 17.30 0.03 -22.88
N GLN A 65 16.14 -0.18 -23.51
CA GLN A 65 14.88 -0.44 -22.84
C GLN A 65 14.61 -1.94 -22.74
N TRP A 66 14.35 -2.38 -21.52
CA TRP A 66 14.10 -3.77 -21.16
C TRP A 66 12.81 -3.88 -20.36
N LEU A 67 12.25 -5.08 -20.36
CA LEU A 67 10.99 -5.41 -19.69
C LEU A 67 11.14 -6.77 -19.01
N ILE A 68 10.82 -6.85 -17.71
CA ILE A 68 10.55 -8.12 -17.05
C ILE A 68 9.05 -8.20 -16.81
N THR A 69 8.41 -9.27 -17.31
CA THR A 69 7.05 -9.62 -16.89
C THR A 69 7.12 -10.77 -15.91
N SER A 70 6.44 -10.66 -14.77
CA SER A 70 6.36 -11.70 -13.75
C SER A 70 4.91 -12.04 -13.46
N GLU A 71 4.57 -13.32 -13.41
CA GLU A 71 3.23 -13.80 -13.11
C GLU A 71 3.20 -14.57 -11.79
N TRP A 72 2.17 -14.31 -10.99
CA TRP A 72 1.97 -14.89 -9.67
C TRP A 72 0.54 -15.41 -9.53
N GLU A 73 0.36 -16.44 -8.71
CA GLU A 73 -0.94 -17.04 -8.42
C GLU A 73 -1.94 -16.01 -7.85
N SER A 74 -1.43 -15.02 -7.10
CA SER A 74 -2.19 -13.92 -6.54
C SER A 74 -1.26 -12.79 -6.07
N ALA A 75 -1.84 -11.67 -5.63
CA ALA A 75 -1.05 -10.54 -5.12
C ALA A 75 -0.36 -10.79 -3.75
N PRO A 76 -0.95 -11.50 -2.77
CA PRO A 76 -0.34 -11.67 -1.45
C PRO A 76 1.06 -12.31 -1.45
N PRO A 77 1.34 -13.42 -2.18
CA PRO A 77 2.68 -14.00 -2.21
C PRO A 77 3.73 -13.04 -2.80
N PHE A 78 3.38 -12.33 -3.88
CA PHE A 78 4.24 -11.30 -4.45
C PHE A 78 4.53 -10.16 -3.45
N LEU A 79 3.49 -9.66 -2.76
CA LEU A 79 3.63 -8.59 -1.78
C LEU A 79 4.47 -9.02 -0.57
N ALA A 80 4.34 -10.26 -0.13
CA ALA A 80 5.20 -10.82 0.93
C ALA A 80 6.67 -10.86 0.47
N TRP A 81 6.92 -11.31 -0.76
CA TRP A 81 8.28 -11.39 -1.31
C TRP A 81 8.90 -10.01 -1.54
N VAL A 82 8.24 -9.11 -2.30
CA VAL A 82 8.79 -7.79 -2.70
C VAL A 82 9.11 -6.90 -1.50
N ASN A 83 8.46 -7.13 -0.37
CA ASN A 83 8.69 -6.39 0.87
C ASN A 83 9.73 -7.05 1.77
N SER A 84 10.27 -8.22 1.43
CA SER A 84 11.24 -8.93 2.29
C SER A 84 12.66 -8.40 2.13
N GLU A 85 13.50 -8.63 3.15
CA GLU A 85 14.96 -8.39 3.02
C GLU A 85 15.58 -9.32 1.97
N GLU A 86 15.04 -10.53 1.79
CA GLU A 86 15.46 -11.45 0.73
C GLU A 86 15.34 -10.79 -0.65
N HIS A 87 14.21 -10.14 -0.95
CA HIS A 87 14.05 -9.39 -2.19
C HIS A 87 15.12 -8.31 -2.36
N VAL A 88 15.39 -7.50 -1.33
CA VAL A 88 16.40 -6.44 -1.36
C VAL A 88 17.78 -7.01 -1.72
N GLU A 89 18.18 -8.12 -1.12
CA GLU A 89 19.44 -8.79 -1.43
C GLU A 89 19.44 -9.37 -2.86
N THR A 90 18.35 -10.02 -3.26
CA THR A 90 18.18 -10.66 -4.58
C THR A 90 18.30 -9.65 -5.73
N VAL A 91 17.72 -8.46 -5.62
CA VAL A 91 17.73 -7.47 -6.71
C VAL A 91 18.93 -6.53 -6.67
N ARG A 92 19.67 -6.47 -5.55
CA ARG A 92 20.82 -5.57 -5.37
C ARG A 92 21.84 -5.62 -6.51
N PRO A 93 22.23 -6.78 -7.07
CA PRO A 93 23.22 -6.81 -8.15
C PRO A 93 22.77 -6.09 -9.44
N MET A 94 21.46 -5.97 -9.68
CA MET A 94 20.91 -5.31 -10.86
C MET A 94 20.95 -3.78 -10.74
N HIS A 95 21.10 -3.28 -9.51
CA HIS A 95 21.00 -1.87 -9.16
C HIS A 95 21.98 -0.98 -9.92
N SER A 96 23.24 -1.41 -10.07
CA SER A 96 24.28 -0.66 -10.76
C SER A 96 24.11 -0.64 -12.28
N CYS A 97 23.26 -1.52 -12.83
CA CYS A 97 23.05 -1.65 -14.27
C CYS A 97 21.89 -0.80 -14.79
N VAL A 98 20.98 -0.39 -13.89
CA VAL A 98 19.70 0.23 -14.25
C VAL A 98 19.72 1.72 -13.91
N LYS A 99 19.46 2.54 -14.92
CA LYS A 99 19.32 4.00 -14.80
C LYS A 99 17.95 4.40 -14.29
N ASP A 100 16.90 3.77 -14.82
CA ASP A 100 15.53 4.01 -14.38
C ASP A 100 14.71 2.71 -14.36
N THR A 101 13.79 2.64 -13.40
CA THR A 101 12.91 1.49 -13.18
C THR A 101 11.48 1.96 -12.96
N ARG A 102 10.52 1.28 -13.58
CA ARG A 102 9.09 1.49 -13.34
C ARG A 102 8.39 0.14 -13.14
N SER A 103 7.80 -0.06 -11.96
CA SER A 103 7.04 -1.26 -11.61
C SER A 103 5.55 -0.99 -11.68
N MET A 104 4.82 -1.83 -12.39
CA MET A 104 3.37 -1.78 -12.55
C MET A 104 2.75 -3.15 -12.24
N ARG A 105 1.51 -3.16 -11.78
CA ARG A 105 0.83 -4.35 -11.26
C ARG A 105 -0.59 -4.42 -11.80
N TYR A 106 -1.00 -5.59 -12.27
CA TYR A 106 -2.28 -5.81 -12.94
C TYR A 106 -2.90 -7.14 -12.53
N SER A 107 -4.21 -7.16 -12.26
CA SER A 107 -4.96 -8.41 -12.20
C SER A 107 -5.19 -8.93 -13.62
N ILE A 108 -4.95 -10.21 -13.85
CA ILE A 108 -5.22 -10.85 -15.15
C ILE A 108 -6.72 -11.13 -15.23
N LEU A 109 -7.44 -10.34 -16.03
CA LEU A 109 -8.89 -10.50 -16.19
C LEU A 109 -9.26 -11.58 -17.20
N ARG A 110 -8.58 -11.62 -18.34
CA ARG A 110 -8.84 -12.56 -19.45
C ARG A 110 -7.54 -12.93 -20.11
N GLU A 111 -7.48 -14.17 -20.60
CA GLU A 111 -6.40 -14.67 -21.44
C GLU A 111 -7.00 -15.28 -22.70
N THR A 112 -6.21 -15.35 -23.76
CA THR A 112 -6.61 -15.98 -25.01
C THR A 112 -5.53 -16.96 -25.41
N ASN A 113 -5.87 -18.26 -25.42
CA ASN A 113 -4.95 -19.31 -25.82
C ASN A 113 -5.37 -19.87 -27.19
N PRO A 114 -4.47 -19.91 -28.21
CA PRO A 114 -4.79 -20.45 -29.53
C PRO A 114 -5.21 -21.94 -29.50
N ALA A 115 -4.88 -22.68 -28.45
CA ALA A 115 -5.27 -24.09 -28.28
C ALA A 115 -6.68 -24.28 -27.68
N GLU A 116 -7.30 -23.23 -27.15
CA GLU A 116 -8.65 -23.30 -26.59
C GLU A 116 -9.70 -22.99 -27.67
N PRO A 117 -10.75 -23.82 -27.80
CA PRO A 117 -11.79 -23.56 -28.79
C PRO A 117 -12.52 -22.24 -28.48
N VAL A 118 -12.69 -21.40 -29.52
CA VAL A 118 -13.43 -20.11 -29.51
C VAL A 118 -14.94 -20.35 -29.40
N THR A 119 -15.35 -21.19 -28.46
CA THR A 119 -16.77 -21.32 -28.10
C THR A 119 -17.01 -20.25 -27.06
N PRO A 120 -18.05 -19.40 -27.19
CA PRO A 120 -18.44 -18.51 -26.11
C PRO A 120 -18.88 -19.39 -24.94
N ALA A 121 -17.96 -19.65 -24.02
CA ALA A 121 -18.30 -20.27 -22.77
C ALA A 121 -19.29 -19.33 -22.07
N PRO A 122 -20.40 -19.82 -21.49
CA PRO A 122 -21.17 -19.01 -20.56
C PRO A 122 -20.18 -18.41 -19.56
N ALA A 123 -20.29 -17.10 -19.27
CA ALA A 123 -19.35 -16.35 -18.45
C ALA A 123 -18.82 -17.26 -17.34
N ALA A 124 -17.56 -17.67 -17.46
CA ALA A 124 -17.02 -18.70 -16.58
C ALA A 124 -17.35 -18.30 -15.15
N ALA A 125 -17.88 -19.21 -14.34
CA ALA A 125 -18.29 -18.91 -12.97
C ALA A 125 -17.15 -18.28 -12.12
N ASN A 126 -15.91 -18.32 -12.62
CA ASN A 126 -14.69 -17.78 -12.04
C ASN A 126 -14.09 -16.59 -12.83
N ALA A 127 -14.84 -15.96 -13.73
CA ALA A 127 -14.36 -14.81 -14.49
C ALA A 127 -14.31 -13.57 -13.60
N VAL A 128 -13.10 -13.09 -13.29
CA VAL A 128 -12.89 -11.87 -12.51
C VAL A 128 -13.60 -10.70 -13.18
N ALA A 129 -14.42 -9.98 -12.41
CA ALA A 129 -15.13 -8.79 -12.88
C ALA A 129 -14.16 -7.61 -13.04
N ALA A 130 -14.38 -6.79 -14.08
CA ALA A 130 -13.66 -5.53 -14.21
C ALA A 130 -14.03 -4.61 -13.04
N ARG A 131 -13.02 -4.04 -12.37
CA ARG A 131 -13.21 -3.15 -11.24
C ARG A 131 -13.45 -1.72 -11.74
N VAL A 132 -14.31 -0.98 -11.05
CA VAL A 132 -14.44 0.46 -11.20
C VAL A 132 -13.58 1.12 -10.12
N GLY A 133 -12.80 2.12 -10.50
CA GLY A 133 -11.90 2.84 -9.60
C GLY A 133 -11.98 4.34 -9.83
N ASP A 134 -11.50 5.11 -8.86
CA ASP A 134 -11.45 6.58 -8.87
C ASP A 134 -10.21 7.16 -9.57
N GLY A 135 -9.45 6.31 -10.26
CA GLY A 135 -8.19 6.66 -10.92
C GLY A 135 -7.04 6.97 -9.96
N ALA A 136 -7.21 6.77 -8.64
CA ALA A 136 -6.19 7.08 -7.65
C ALA A 136 -5.41 5.83 -7.20
N ALA A 137 -4.08 5.92 -7.29
CA ALA A 137 -3.16 5.02 -6.62
C ALA A 137 -2.96 5.45 -5.17
N ARG A 138 -3.01 4.47 -4.25
CA ARG A 138 -2.85 4.67 -2.81
C ARG A 138 -1.60 3.97 -2.34
N HIS A 139 -0.75 4.69 -1.61
CA HIS A 139 0.47 4.13 -1.05
C HIS A 139 0.75 4.74 0.30
N ALA A 140 1.41 4.00 1.18
CA ALA A 140 1.91 4.55 2.42
C ALA A 140 3.39 4.24 2.59
N LEU A 141 4.06 5.07 3.38
CA LEU A 141 5.39 4.83 3.91
C LEU A 141 5.31 4.78 5.43
N THR A 142 6.05 3.87 6.06
CA THR A 142 6.21 3.83 7.50
C THR A 142 7.68 3.86 7.89
N PHE A 143 7.98 4.57 8.96
CA PHE A 143 9.31 4.62 9.56
C PHE A 143 9.21 4.82 11.07
N THR A 144 10.27 4.42 11.77
CA THR A 144 10.36 4.56 13.22
C THR A 144 11.32 5.69 13.59
N VAL A 145 10.92 6.50 14.56
CA VAL A 145 11.74 7.56 15.15
C VAL A 145 12.31 7.10 16.49
N LYS A 146 13.42 7.71 16.90
CA LYS A 146 14.07 7.41 18.18
C LYS A 146 13.10 7.71 19.33
N PRO A 147 12.98 6.83 20.33
CA PRO A 147 12.15 7.10 21.49
C PRO A 147 12.49 8.45 22.15
N GLY A 148 11.47 9.24 22.47
CA GLY A 148 11.60 10.59 23.04
C GLY A 148 11.73 11.72 22.01
N SER A 149 11.75 11.41 20.72
CA SER A 149 11.77 12.42 19.63
C SER A 149 10.41 12.66 18.98
N GLU A 150 9.36 11.95 19.40
CA GLU A 150 8.04 11.89 18.78
C GLU A 150 7.43 13.28 18.61
N SER A 151 7.38 14.07 19.70
CA SER A 151 6.81 15.42 19.66
C SER A 151 7.58 16.35 18.72
N LYS A 152 8.92 16.22 18.66
CA LYS A 152 9.73 17.07 17.78
C LYS A 152 9.53 16.71 16.31
N VAL A 153 9.46 15.43 16.01
CA VAL A 153 9.19 14.96 14.64
C VAL A 153 7.76 15.32 14.21
N ALA A 154 6.77 15.19 15.09
CA ALA A 154 5.40 15.62 14.80
C ALA A 154 5.33 17.13 14.47
N GLU A 155 6.04 17.98 15.22
CA GLU A 155 6.14 19.42 14.93
C GLU A 155 6.73 19.70 13.53
N ILE A 156 7.85 19.05 13.19
CA ILE A 156 8.50 19.19 11.88
C ILE A 156 7.56 18.74 10.75
N LEU A 157 6.91 17.59 10.91
CA LEU A 157 6.03 17.00 9.91
C LEU A 157 4.68 17.73 9.77
N ALA A 158 4.22 18.43 10.80
CA ALA A 158 3.01 19.25 10.74
C ALA A 158 3.26 20.61 10.07
N GLY A 159 4.45 21.20 10.28
CA GLY A 159 4.72 22.61 9.98
C GLY A 159 5.19 22.93 8.56
N TYR A 160 5.50 21.93 7.73
CA TYR A 160 6.09 22.20 6.42
C TYR A 160 5.08 22.66 5.36
N GLN A 161 5.53 23.47 4.41
CA GLN A 161 4.70 23.92 3.29
C GLN A 161 4.29 22.73 2.40
N SER A 162 3.02 22.67 1.99
CA SER A 162 2.56 21.65 1.05
C SER A 162 3.32 21.76 -0.29
N PRO A 163 3.80 20.63 -0.84
CA PRO A 163 4.45 20.62 -2.14
C PRO A 163 3.47 20.99 -3.24
N GLN A 164 3.98 21.43 -4.39
CA GLN A 164 3.19 21.56 -5.61
C GLN A 164 2.61 20.19 -5.99
N ALA A 165 1.27 20.13 -6.04
CA ALA A 165 0.54 18.88 -6.25
C ALA A 165 0.51 18.44 -7.72
N GLN A 166 0.53 19.38 -8.67
CA GLN A 166 0.48 19.07 -10.10
C GLN A 166 1.87 18.66 -10.60
N VAL A 167 1.97 17.46 -11.16
CA VAL A 167 3.22 16.91 -11.71
C VAL A 167 3.32 17.16 -13.21
N ASP A 168 2.27 16.78 -13.94
CA ASP A 168 2.08 16.92 -15.39
C ASP A 168 0.58 16.87 -15.69
N ASP A 169 0.14 17.02 -16.94
CA ASP A 169 -1.28 17.08 -17.34
C ASP A 169 -2.14 15.91 -16.86
N THR A 170 -1.54 14.76 -16.52
CA THR A 170 -2.23 13.51 -16.16
C THR A 170 -1.94 13.02 -14.75
N THR A 171 -0.99 13.63 -14.05
CA THR A 171 -0.51 13.16 -12.74
C THR A 171 -0.60 14.25 -11.68
N ARG A 172 -1.24 13.94 -10.56
CA ARG A 172 -1.45 14.86 -9.44
C ARG A 172 -1.44 14.16 -8.08
N LEU A 173 -0.76 14.75 -7.10
CA LEU A 173 -0.91 14.38 -5.70
C LEU A 173 -2.25 14.90 -5.16
N ARG A 174 -3.20 14.00 -4.87
CA ARG A 174 -4.54 14.35 -4.37
C ARG A 174 -4.56 14.63 -2.89
N ARG A 175 -3.94 13.78 -2.07
CA ARG A 175 -3.98 13.88 -0.61
C ARG A 175 -2.70 13.33 0.02
N THR A 176 -2.28 13.93 1.12
CA THR A 176 -1.18 13.45 1.96
C THR A 176 -1.61 13.54 3.42
N SER A 177 -1.65 12.39 4.08
CA SER A 177 -2.07 12.25 5.47
C SER A 177 -0.95 11.60 6.28
N LEU A 178 -0.56 12.20 7.40
CA LEU A 178 0.46 11.68 8.31
C LEU A 178 -0.13 11.43 9.68
N PHE A 179 0.19 10.25 10.22
CA PHE A 179 -0.25 9.81 11.53
C PHE A 179 0.92 9.24 12.32
N MET A 180 0.82 9.24 13.64
CA MET A 180 1.84 8.71 14.54
C MET A 180 1.22 7.82 15.61
N HIS A 181 1.83 6.67 15.84
CA HIS A 181 1.49 5.71 16.90
C HIS A 181 2.74 5.35 17.67
N GLY A 182 2.82 5.76 18.94
CA GLY A 182 4.08 5.74 19.68
C GLY A 182 5.18 6.46 18.88
N ASN A 183 6.27 5.76 18.59
CA ASN A 183 7.37 6.27 17.77
C ASN A 183 7.31 5.84 16.29
N ARG A 184 6.19 5.28 15.84
CA ARG A 184 5.97 4.91 14.43
C ARG A 184 5.22 6.01 13.70
N VAL A 185 5.75 6.45 12.57
CA VAL A 185 5.07 7.36 11.65
C VAL A 185 4.52 6.57 10.46
N VAL A 186 3.33 6.94 10.00
CA VAL A 186 2.73 6.47 8.75
C VAL A 186 2.37 7.68 7.92
N ARG A 187 2.90 7.75 6.69
CA ARG A 187 2.58 8.77 5.68
C ARG A 187 1.82 8.09 4.54
N ALA A 188 0.52 8.34 4.45
CA ALA A 188 -0.33 7.90 3.35
C ALA A 188 -0.41 8.98 2.27
N VAL A 189 -0.29 8.57 1.01
CA VAL A 189 -0.41 9.44 -0.17
C VAL A 189 -1.42 8.86 -1.14
N GLU A 190 -2.20 9.75 -1.73
CA GLU A 190 -3.14 9.43 -2.81
C GLU A 190 -2.73 10.21 -4.04
N VAL A 191 -2.52 9.50 -5.15
CA VAL A 191 -2.04 10.07 -6.41
C VAL A 191 -2.98 9.67 -7.53
N GLU A 192 -3.44 10.65 -8.28
CA GLU A 192 -4.04 10.42 -9.58
C GLU A 192 -2.94 10.28 -10.64
N GLY A 193 -3.05 9.27 -11.49
CA GLY A 193 -2.05 9.00 -12.53
C GLY A 193 -0.85 8.19 -12.02
N ASP A 194 0.37 8.61 -12.38
CA ASP A 194 1.58 7.86 -12.06
C ASP A 194 2.13 8.15 -10.65
N LEU A 195 1.93 7.19 -9.74
CA LEU A 195 2.44 7.24 -8.36
C LEU A 195 3.95 7.52 -8.30
N LEU A 196 4.76 6.85 -9.12
CA LEU A 196 6.21 6.95 -9.05
C LEU A 196 6.69 8.31 -9.57
N ALA A 197 6.08 8.81 -10.64
CA ALA A 197 6.34 10.17 -11.15
C ALA A 197 5.98 11.23 -10.09
N ALA A 198 4.83 11.08 -9.43
CA ALA A 198 4.42 12.00 -8.35
C ALA A 198 5.38 11.96 -7.15
N LEU A 199 5.76 10.78 -6.68
CA LEU A 199 6.72 10.65 -5.58
C LEU A 199 8.09 11.27 -5.92
N ARG A 200 8.59 11.06 -7.14
CA ARG A 200 9.83 11.68 -7.63
C ARG A 200 9.73 13.20 -7.74
N HIS A 201 8.59 13.70 -8.21
CA HIS A 201 8.32 15.13 -8.32
C HIS A 201 8.34 15.78 -6.93
N VAL A 202 7.59 15.23 -5.98
CA VAL A 202 7.50 15.71 -4.59
C VAL A 202 8.87 15.66 -3.90
N ALA A 203 9.63 14.57 -4.05
CA ALA A 203 10.94 14.40 -3.42
C ALA A 203 12.01 15.42 -3.89
N ARG A 204 11.83 16.05 -5.06
CA ARG A 204 12.74 17.07 -5.60
C ARG A 204 12.43 18.49 -5.13
N GLN A 205 11.33 18.69 -4.40
CA GLN A 205 10.90 20.03 -3.99
C GLN A 205 11.67 20.48 -2.72
N PRO A 206 12.17 21.73 -2.67
CA PRO A 206 13.00 22.20 -1.55
C PRO A 206 12.34 22.08 -0.17
N GLU A 207 11.04 22.34 -0.08
CA GLU A 207 10.26 22.22 1.15
C GLU A 207 10.20 20.78 1.66
N VAL A 208 10.17 19.79 0.76
CA VAL A 208 10.18 18.37 1.12
C VAL A 208 11.59 17.96 1.53
N GLN A 209 12.61 18.37 0.79
CA GLN A 209 14.02 18.08 1.12
C GLN A 209 14.39 18.63 2.51
N ALA A 210 14.00 19.87 2.81
CA ALA A 210 14.24 20.49 4.11
C ALA A 210 13.61 19.70 5.27
N VAL A 211 12.40 19.16 5.07
CA VAL A 211 11.72 18.34 6.07
C VAL A 211 12.41 16.99 6.26
N GLU A 212 12.76 16.33 5.16
CA GLU A 212 13.44 15.04 5.20
C GLU A 212 14.82 15.17 5.87
N GLU A 213 15.57 16.24 5.59
CA GLU A 213 16.82 16.56 6.27
C GLU A 213 16.61 16.84 7.77
N ALA A 214 15.58 17.61 8.12
CA ALA A 214 15.28 17.95 9.51
C ALA A 214 14.90 16.74 10.37
N ILE A 215 14.24 15.72 9.79
CA ILE A 215 13.87 14.51 10.53
C ILE A 215 15.01 13.49 10.64
N ASN A 216 16.03 13.53 9.77
CA ASN A 216 17.11 12.54 9.72
C ASN A 216 17.78 12.25 11.08
N PRO A 217 18.12 13.24 11.93
CA PRO A 217 18.73 12.99 13.24
C PRO A 217 17.86 12.17 14.20
N TYR A 218 16.55 12.16 13.98
CA TYR A 218 15.55 11.53 14.84
C TYR A 218 15.12 10.14 14.35
N LEU A 219 15.58 9.67 13.20
CA LEU A 219 15.23 8.34 12.69
C LEU A 219 16.02 7.25 13.40
N GLU A 220 15.39 6.10 13.67
CA GLU A 220 16.14 4.92 14.14
C GLU A 220 17.05 4.36 13.05
N GLN A 221 16.58 4.40 11.81
CA GLN A 221 17.33 3.95 10.65
C GLN A 221 17.90 5.16 9.90
N HIS A 222 19.21 5.24 9.82
CA HIS A 222 19.88 6.25 9.01
C HIS A 222 19.57 6.02 7.53
N ARG A 223 19.29 7.09 6.79
CA ARG A 223 19.14 7.08 5.34
C ARG A 223 19.80 8.29 4.73
N ASP A 224 20.28 8.14 3.50
CA ASP A 224 20.71 9.26 2.67
C ASP A 224 19.82 9.27 1.42
N LEU A 225 18.94 10.26 1.31
CA LEU A 225 18.05 10.37 0.15
C LEU A 225 18.73 11.00 -1.07
N SER A 226 19.96 11.52 -0.92
CA SER A 226 20.76 12.03 -2.03
C SER A 226 21.53 10.94 -2.78
N ASP A 227 21.75 9.80 -2.11
CA ASP A 227 22.30 8.58 -2.71
C ASP A 227 21.18 7.69 -3.26
N ALA A 228 21.24 7.35 -4.55
CA ALA A 228 20.17 6.63 -5.23
C ALA A 228 19.96 5.20 -4.68
N ASP A 229 21.04 4.52 -4.27
CA ASP A 229 20.97 3.18 -3.72
C ASP A 229 20.41 3.17 -2.29
N SER A 230 20.89 4.08 -1.43
CA SER A 230 20.34 4.28 -0.09
C SER A 230 18.86 4.67 -0.13
N ALA A 231 18.49 5.59 -1.02
CA ALA A 231 17.09 5.99 -1.23
C ALA A 231 16.22 4.80 -1.62
N ARG A 232 16.65 3.97 -2.59
CA ARG A 232 15.88 2.78 -2.99
C ARG A 232 15.72 1.79 -1.85
N VAL A 233 16.79 1.44 -1.14
CA VAL A 233 16.71 0.52 0.01
C VAL A 233 15.76 1.06 1.07
N PHE A 234 15.83 2.36 1.36
CA PHE A 234 14.92 3.01 2.28
C PHE A 234 13.47 2.91 1.82
N PHE A 235 13.15 3.29 0.57
CA PHE A 235 11.78 3.22 0.07
C PHE A 235 11.26 1.79 0.03
N THR A 236 12.08 0.80 -0.34
CA THR A 236 11.69 -0.61 -0.28
C THR A 236 11.37 -1.04 1.15
N ARG A 237 12.15 -0.62 2.15
CA ARG A 237 11.91 -0.95 3.56
C ARG A 237 10.74 -0.18 4.20
N ALA A 238 10.56 1.07 3.80
CA ALA A 238 9.52 1.94 4.31
C ALA A 238 8.17 1.70 3.63
N ALA A 239 8.15 1.10 2.43
CA ALA A 239 6.92 0.86 1.68
C ALA A 239 5.90 0.06 2.50
N LEU A 240 4.70 0.64 2.59
CA LEU A 240 3.52 0.07 3.20
C LEU A 240 2.40 0.08 2.15
N PRO A 241 2.39 -0.89 1.22
CA PRO A 241 1.46 -0.89 0.09
C PRO A 241 0.01 -1.05 0.52
N ALA A 242 -0.91 -0.42 -0.22
CA ALA A 242 -2.33 -0.66 -0.08
C ALA A 242 -2.65 -2.07 -0.61
N VAL A 243 -3.30 -2.88 0.22
CA VAL A 243 -3.78 -4.23 -0.13
C VAL A 243 -5.29 -4.27 -0.28
N HIS A 244 -5.99 -3.25 0.22
CA HIS A 244 -7.42 -3.09 0.05
C HIS A 244 -7.78 -1.61 0.04
N HIS A 245 -8.74 -1.22 -0.79
CA HIS A 245 -9.41 0.05 -0.71
C HIS A 245 -10.86 -0.11 -1.16
N VAL A 246 -11.76 0.54 -0.44
CA VAL A 246 -13.18 0.58 -0.78
C VAL A 246 -13.82 1.89 -0.33
N VAL A 247 -14.81 2.33 -1.08
CA VAL A 247 -15.69 3.46 -0.74
C VAL A 247 -17.14 2.99 -0.85
N SER A 248 -18.00 3.49 0.03
CA SER A 248 -19.44 3.28 -0.02
C SER A 248 -20.05 3.88 -1.30
N ASP A 249 -21.15 3.30 -1.75
CA ASP A 249 -21.90 3.76 -2.93
C ASP A 249 -22.84 4.95 -2.65
N VAL A 250 -22.93 5.38 -1.38
CA VAL A 250 -23.71 6.57 -1.00
C VAL A 250 -22.99 7.85 -1.42
N PRO A 251 -23.71 8.97 -1.65
CA PRO A 251 -23.07 10.25 -1.88
C PRO A 251 -22.14 10.66 -0.74
N GLU A 252 -20.97 11.21 -1.07
CA GLU A 252 -19.95 11.60 -0.10
C GLU A 252 -20.51 12.55 0.97
N PRO A 253 -20.45 12.17 2.27
CA PRO A 253 -20.81 13.05 3.36
C PRO A 253 -19.86 14.27 3.46
N ARG A 254 -20.37 15.41 3.92
CA ARG A 254 -19.59 16.65 3.99
C ARG A 254 -18.63 16.73 5.18
N ASP A 255 -18.87 15.92 6.19
CA ASP A 255 -18.25 15.96 7.51
C ASP A 255 -17.37 14.73 7.79
N LEU A 256 -16.85 14.12 6.73
CA LEU A 256 -15.91 13.01 6.85
C LEU A 256 -14.64 13.42 7.58
N ARG A 257 -14.25 12.61 8.55
CA ARG A 257 -12.97 12.72 9.25
C ARG A 257 -12.12 11.50 8.96
N ARG A 258 -10.84 11.76 8.74
CA ARG A 258 -9.88 10.70 8.44
C ARG A 258 -9.14 10.27 9.70
N HIS A 259 -9.17 8.97 9.95
CA HIS A 259 -8.46 8.32 11.05
C HIS A 259 -7.56 7.21 10.50
N ALA A 260 -6.42 7.00 11.15
CA ALA A 260 -5.61 5.81 10.93
C ALA A 260 -5.62 4.98 12.20
N LEU A 261 -5.80 3.67 12.04
CA LEU A 261 -5.79 2.69 13.10
C LEU A 261 -4.64 1.72 12.87
N TYR A 262 -3.78 1.55 13.88
CA TYR A 262 -2.65 0.62 13.84
C TYR A 262 -3.03 -0.71 14.50
N TYR A 263 -2.87 -1.80 13.74
CA TYR A 263 -3.15 -3.16 14.17
C TYR A 263 -1.86 -4.00 14.04
N PRO A 264 -1.03 -4.10 15.09
CA PRO A 264 0.11 -5.01 15.06
C PRO A 264 -0.42 -6.45 15.01
N ALA A 265 -0.02 -7.20 14.01
CA ALA A 265 -0.34 -8.62 13.94
C ALA A 265 0.64 -9.43 14.80
N LYS A 266 0.19 -10.61 15.24
CA LYS A 266 1.11 -11.64 15.71
C LYS A 266 2.04 -12.03 14.58
N LYS A 267 3.25 -12.48 14.93
CA LYS A 267 4.29 -12.84 13.97
C LYS A 267 3.78 -13.72 12.83
N GLY A 268 3.96 -13.26 11.59
CA GLY A 268 3.55 -13.95 10.36
C GLY A 268 2.05 -13.91 10.07
N ARG A 269 1.25 -13.10 10.79
CA ARG A 269 -0.21 -13.03 10.64
C ARG A 269 -0.70 -11.72 10.03
N GLY A 270 0.19 -10.78 9.68
CA GLY A 270 -0.22 -9.49 9.12
C GLY A 270 -1.08 -9.58 7.86
N MET A 271 -0.78 -10.51 6.94
CA MET A 271 -1.58 -10.69 5.73
C MET A 271 -3.00 -11.22 6.04
N ASP A 272 -3.13 -12.13 7.01
CA ASP A 272 -4.44 -12.64 7.44
C ASP A 272 -5.26 -11.55 8.14
N LEU A 273 -4.60 -10.74 8.97
CA LEU A 273 -5.23 -9.60 9.65
C LEU A 273 -5.72 -8.55 8.65
N ALA A 274 -4.90 -8.22 7.65
CA ALA A 274 -5.30 -7.31 6.59
C ALA A 274 -6.47 -7.86 5.75
N ARG A 275 -6.52 -9.18 5.49
CA ARG A 275 -7.65 -9.84 4.83
C ARG A 275 -8.93 -9.72 5.64
N LEU A 276 -8.86 -10.00 6.96
CA LEU A 276 -10.01 -9.84 7.86
C LEU A 276 -10.57 -8.41 7.80
N LEU A 277 -9.71 -7.40 7.89
CA LEU A 277 -10.12 -5.99 7.83
C LEU A 277 -10.69 -5.63 6.45
N ALA A 278 -10.10 -6.12 5.35
CA ALA A 278 -10.62 -5.91 4.01
C ALA A 278 -12.04 -6.49 3.81
N GLU A 279 -12.34 -7.66 4.37
CA GLU A 279 -13.69 -8.24 4.35
C GLU A 279 -14.69 -7.40 5.16
N GLN A 280 -14.24 -6.87 6.30
CA GLN A 280 -15.04 -5.99 7.15
C GLN A 280 -15.32 -4.65 6.49
N ASP A 281 -14.32 -4.07 5.82
CA ASP A 281 -14.45 -2.86 5.01
C ASP A 281 -15.39 -3.07 3.84
N ALA A 282 -15.29 -4.23 3.19
CA ALA A 282 -16.21 -4.58 2.13
C ALA A 282 -17.66 -4.64 2.67
N THR A 283 -17.86 -5.29 3.81
CA THR A 283 -19.19 -5.36 4.43
C THR A 283 -19.68 -3.97 4.88
N ALA A 284 -18.79 -3.12 5.39
CA ALA A 284 -19.12 -1.78 5.85
C ALA A 284 -19.59 -0.87 4.71
N ALA A 285 -18.89 -0.89 3.57
CA ALA A 285 -19.28 -0.08 2.42
C ALA A 285 -20.59 -0.54 1.75
N ASP A 286 -21.03 -1.80 1.96
CA ASP A 286 -22.35 -2.31 1.53
C ASP A 286 -23.50 -1.93 2.47
N ASP A 287 -23.19 -1.42 3.67
CA ASP A 287 -24.15 -1.02 4.71
C ASP A 287 -24.29 0.51 4.71
N PRO A 288 -25.37 1.10 4.15
CA PRO A 288 -25.52 2.55 4.05
C PRO A 288 -25.59 3.28 5.39
N ASP A 289 -25.90 2.55 6.47
CA ASP A 289 -25.97 3.08 7.83
C ASP A 289 -24.62 2.91 8.58
N ASN A 290 -23.61 2.33 7.93
CA ASN A 290 -22.28 2.21 8.52
C ASN A 290 -21.59 3.57 8.58
N PRO A 291 -21.00 3.95 9.72
CA PRO A 291 -20.31 5.23 9.82
C PRO A 291 -19.03 5.29 8.95
N VAL A 292 -18.42 4.14 8.62
CA VAL A 292 -17.22 4.06 7.78
C VAL A 292 -17.61 4.21 6.32
N TYR A 293 -17.38 5.40 5.77
CA TYR A 293 -17.66 5.72 4.37
C TYR A 293 -16.60 5.16 3.41
N GLY A 294 -15.33 5.28 3.77
CA GLY A 294 -14.20 4.80 2.97
C GLY A 294 -13.14 4.15 3.84
N SER A 295 -12.45 3.15 3.30
CA SER A 295 -11.34 2.51 3.98
C SER A 295 -10.21 2.16 3.02
N THR A 296 -8.97 2.23 3.50
CA THR A 296 -7.79 1.67 2.86
C THR A 296 -6.99 0.86 3.88
N VAL A 297 -6.74 -0.41 3.59
CA VAL A 297 -5.86 -1.26 4.38
C VAL A 297 -4.48 -1.28 3.74
N PHE A 298 -3.48 -0.86 4.50
CA PHE A 298 -2.08 -0.98 4.16
C PHE A 298 -1.42 -2.08 4.99
N GLN A 299 -0.56 -2.89 4.37
CA GLN A 299 0.07 -4.01 5.05
C GLN A 299 1.50 -4.23 4.57
N ARG A 300 2.37 -4.54 5.54
CA ARG A 300 3.74 -5.04 5.33
C ARG A 300 4.13 -5.87 6.55
N ASP A 301 4.67 -7.07 6.34
CA ASP A 301 5.04 -7.98 7.43
C ASP A 301 3.88 -8.13 8.43
N ASP A 302 4.10 -7.80 9.70
CA ASP A 302 3.08 -7.82 10.76
C ASP A 302 2.53 -6.42 11.10
N ILE A 303 2.82 -5.41 10.28
CA ILE A 303 2.28 -4.06 10.39
C ILE A 303 1.04 -3.97 9.50
N VAL A 304 -0.12 -3.76 10.11
CA VAL A 304 -1.36 -3.45 9.41
C VAL A 304 -1.84 -2.08 9.86
N VAL A 305 -2.12 -1.20 8.90
CA VAL A 305 -2.69 0.13 9.14
C VAL A 305 -3.98 0.24 8.33
N ARG A 306 -5.08 0.58 8.99
CA ARG A 306 -6.36 0.84 8.34
C ARG A 306 -6.65 2.32 8.42
N LEU A 307 -6.70 2.96 7.27
CA LEU A 307 -7.08 4.36 7.12
C LEU A 307 -8.57 4.40 6.80
N ILE A 308 -9.37 5.04 7.63
CA ILE A 308 -10.82 5.15 7.45
C ILE A 308 -11.25 6.61 7.36
N ASP A 309 -12.21 6.86 6.49
CA ASP A 309 -12.98 8.11 6.45
C ASP A 309 -14.35 7.81 7.08
N ILE A 310 -14.63 8.45 8.22
CA ILE A 310 -15.82 8.17 9.06
C ILE A 310 -16.70 9.41 9.20
N THR A 311 -18.02 9.21 9.26
CA THR A 311 -18.98 10.25 9.68
C THR A 311 -19.10 10.31 11.20
N GLY A 312 -18.95 11.49 11.79
CA GLY A 312 -19.02 11.67 13.25
C GLY A 312 -17.69 11.39 13.97
N GLU A 313 -17.78 11.06 15.26
CA GLU A 313 -16.61 10.76 16.09
C GLU A 313 -16.27 9.26 16.04
N LEU A 314 -14.98 8.94 16.10
CA LEU A 314 -14.46 7.58 15.98
C LEU A 314 -15.04 6.60 17.02
N ASP A 315 -15.33 7.09 18.22
CA ASP A 315 -15.85 6.33 19.37
C ASP A 315 -17.38 6.24 19.43
N SER A 316 -18.09 6.80 18.47
CA SER A 316 -19.56 6.74 18.41
C SER A 316 -20.08 5.32 18.14
N ASP A 317 -19.36 4.55 17.32
CA ASP A 317 -19.55 3.10 17.13
C ASP A 317 -18.19 2.41 17.07
N PRO A 318 -17.61 2.04 18.23
CA PRO A 318 -16.29 1.41 18.29
C PRO A 318 -16.22 0.08 17.55
N VAL A 319 -17.34 -0.64 17.44
CA VAL A 319 -17.41 -1.95 16.74
C VAL A 319 -17.29 -1.73 15.24
N ALA A 320 -18.00 -0.77 14.67
CA ALA A 320 -17.86 -0.40 13.27
C ALA A 320 -16.48 0.18 12.97
N SER A 321 -16.02 1.15 13.78
CA SER A 321 -14.73 1.80 13.62
C SER A 321 -13.56 0.83 13.65
N LEU A 322 -13.62 -0.23 14.49
CA LEU A 322 -12.57 -1.25 14.54
C LEU A 322 -12.67 -2.34 13.48
N GLY A 323 -13.77 -2.41 12.71
CA GLY A 323 -14.02 -3.51 11.77
C GLY A 323 -14.38 -4.82 12.48
N LEU A 324 -15.29 -4.76 13.45
CA LEU A 324 -15.69 -5.89 14.29
C LEU A 324 -17.17 -6.28 14.14
N LYS A 325 -17.86 -5.78 13.11
CA LYS A 325 -19.28 -6.07 12.89
C LYS A 325 -19.48 -7.55 12.51
N GLY A 326 -20.36 -8.22 13.25
CA GLY A 326 -20.78 -9.59 12.98
C GLY A 326 -20.30 -10.61 14.00
N ALA A 327 -20.90 -11.80 13.97
CA ALA A 327 -20.59 -12.86 14.92
C ALA A 327 -19.13 -13.32 14.75
N LYS A 328 -18.44 -13.56 15.87
CA LYS A 328 -17.06 -14.09 15.95
C LYS A 328 -15.94 -13.17 15.45
N LYS A 329 -16.23 -12.01 14.87
CA LYS A 329 -15.20 -11.09 14.34
C LYS A 329 -14.22 -10.58 15.39
N SER A 330 -14.70 -10.29 16.61
CA SER A 330 -13.81 -9.98 17.73
C SER A 330 -12.87 -11.13 18.10
N ALA A 331 -13.33 -12.38 18.03
CA ALA A 331 -12.51 -13.55 18.34
C ALA A 331 -11.50 -13.85 17.21
N GLU A 332 -11.88 -13.65 15.95
CA GLU A 332 -10.97 -13.73 14.80
C GLU A 332 -9.87 -12.66 14.91
N LEU A 333 -10.24 -11.41 15.23
CA LEU A 333 -9.27 -10.33 15.46
C LEU A 333 -8.32 -10.68 16.62
N GLU A 334 -8.85 -11.14 17.75
CA GLU A 334 -8.06 -11.55 18.93
C GLU A 334 -7.03 -12.66 18.60
N GLN A 335 -7.36 -13.55 17.66
CA GLN A 335 -6.44 -14.60 17.21
C GLN A 335 -5.28 -14.05 16.36
N LEU A 336 -5.49 -12.97 15.61
CA LEU A 336 -4.54 -12.40 14.66
C LEU A 336 -3.72 -11.23 15.22
N LEU A 337 -4.32 -10.43 16.11
CA LEU A 337 -3.76 -9.20 16.68
C LEU A 337 -2.77 -9.50 17.81
N ASP A 338 -1.63 -8.84 17.80
CA ASP A 338 -0.73 -8.77 18.95
C ASP A 338 -1.24 -7.71 19.94
N GLY A 339 -2.23 -8.11 20.75
CA GLY A 339 -2.84 -7.23 21.74
C GLY A 339 -1.84 -6.71 22.78
N ALA A 340 -0.83 -7.52 23.14
CA ALA A 340 0.20 -7.10 24.10
C ALA A 340 1.03 -5.93 23.56
N ALA A 341 1.38 -5.96 22.26
CA ALA A 341 2.14 -4.89 21.61
C ALA A 341 1.45 -3.52 21.62
N ILE A 342 0.12 -3.49 21.67
CA ILE A 342 -0.68 -2.25 21.82
C ILE A 342 -1.28 -2.10 23.22
N GLY A 343 -0.91 -2.92 24.19
CA GLY A 343 -1.37 -2.78 25.59
C GLY A 343 -2.83 -3.14 25.83
N VAL A 344 -3.40 -4.04 25.02
CA VAL A 344 -4.76 -4.57 25.12
C VAL A 344 -4.67 -6.08 25.35
N GLU A 345 -4.78 -6.49 26.61
CA GLU A 345 -4.80 -7.90 26.98
C GLU A 345 -6.21 -8.34 27.40
N GLY A 346 -6.57 -9.58 27.05
CA GLY A 346 -7.86 -10.18 27.37
C GLY A 346 -8.85 -10.15 26.21
N SER A 347 -10.05 -10.70 26.46
CA SER A 347 -10.98 -10.99 25.37
C SER A 347 -11.62 -9.73 24.77
N LEU A 348 -11.67 -9.65 23.44
CA LEU A 348 -12.34 -8.56 22.70
C LEU A 348 -13.87 -8.70 22.62
N GLN A 349 -14.46 -9.57 23.46
CA GLN A 349 -15.92 -9.74 23.55
C GLN A 349 -16.60 -8.74 24.49
N THR A 350 -15.82 -7.97 25.27
CA THR A 350 -16.37 -6.99 26.19
C THR A 350 -16.28 -5.59 25.62
N GLU A 351 -17.32 -4.78 25.82
CA GLU A 351 -17.35 -3.37 25.41
C GLU A 351 -16.16 -2.58 25.97
N ARG A 352 -15.74 -2.88 27.21
CA ARG A 352 -14.56 -2.29 27.83
C ARG A 352 -13.29 -2.52 27.02
N ASN A 353 -13.05 -3.76 26.58
CA ASN A 353 -11.84 -4.09 25.82
C ASN A 353 -11.91 -3.59 24.38
N ILE A 354 -13.10 -3.50 23.79
CA ILE A 354 -13.30 -2.88 22.46
C ILE A 354 -12.95 -1.39 22.52
N ASN A 355 -13.46 -0.65 23.51
CA ASN A 355 -13.12 0.78 23.68
C ASN A 355 -11.63 1.00 23.98
N ARG A 356 -11.04 0.11 24.80
CA ARG A 356 -9.59 0.13 25.06
C ARG A 356 -8.80 -0.13 23.79
N LEU A 357 -9.21 -1.10 22.98
CA LEU A 357 -8.61 -1.38 21.69
C LEU A 357 -8.68 -0.16 20.77
N LEU A 358 -9.84 0.48 20.65
CA LEU A 358 -9.98 1.67 19.81
C LEU A 358 -9.02 2.78 20.24
N SER A 359 -8.99 3.09 21.55
CA SER A 359 -8.11 4.13 22.10
C SER A 359 -6.62 3.84 21.87
N HIS A 360 -6.24 2.57 21.86
CA HIS A 360 -4.85 2.14 21.70
C HIS A 360 -4.45 1.88 20.24
N ALA A 361 -5.40 1.63 19.34
CA ALA A 361 -5.18 1.47 17.91
C ALA A 361 -5.17 2.83 17.19
N ASP A 362 -5.93 3.81 17.68
CA ASP A 362 -6.00 5.14 17.07
C ASP A 362 -4.62 5.81 17.00
N MET A 363 -4.30 6.33 15.81
CA MET A 363 -3.05 7.01 15.54
C MET A 363 -3.27 8.52 15.61
N MET A 364 -2.38 9.22 16.32
CA MET A 364 -2.44 10.68 16.42
C MET A 364 -2.28 11.32 15.03
N PRO A 365 -3.25 12.12 14.56
CA PRO A 365 -3.10 12.85 13.30
C PRO A 365 -2.03 13.95 13.45
N ILE A 366 -1.09 13.99 12.50
CA ILE A 366 -0.07 15.04 12.42
C ILE A 366 -0.52 16.10 11.42
N THR A 367 -0.89 15.66 10.22
CA THR A 367 -1.40 16.55 9.17
C THR A 367 -2.21 15.75 8.18
N ASP A 368 -3.21 16.38 7.59
CA ASP A 368 -4.02 15.82 6.53
C ASP A 368 -4.34 16.93 5.53
N ARG A 369 -3.79 16.80 4.31
CA ARG A 369 -3.78 17.86 3.30
C ARG A 369 -4.30 17.32 2.00
N SER A 370 -5.35 17.92 1.48
CA SER A 370 -5.89 17.66 0.14
C SER A 370 -5.48 18.78 -0.81
N SER A 371 -5.17 18.44 -2.06
CA SER A 371 -4.97 19.43 -3.11
C SER A 371 -6.32 20.07 -3.46
N ALA A 372 -6.37 21.40 -3.60
CA ALA A 372 -7.59 22.08 -4.03
C ALA A 372 -7.99 21.60 -5.45
N GLY A 373 -9.23 21.12 -5.59
CA GLY A 373 -9.81 20.69 -6.87
C GLY A 373 -10.06 19.17 -7.02
N SER A 374 -10.02 18.40 -5.93
CA SER A 374 -10.59 17.04 -5.87
C SER A 374 -12.11 17.07 -5.81
#